data_AF-A0A8J0SGV9-F1
#
_entry.id   AF-A0A8J0SGV9-F1
#
_cell.length_a   1.000
_cell.length_b   1.000
_cell.length_c   1.000
_cell.angle_alpha   90.00
_cell.angle_beta   90.00
_cell.angle_gamma   90.00
#
_symmetry.space_group_name_H-M   'P 1'
#
loop_
_entity.id
_entity.type
_entity.pdbx_description
1 polymer ?
#
loop_
_entity_poly.entity_id
_entity_poly.type
_entity_poly.pdbx_seq_one_letter_code
_entity_poly.pdbx_strand_id
1 'polypeptide(L)'
;MKRINKLHIDAVSKIAKALDIGRLVNQVANYIPQLAKSSPERWGVSLCTVDGQRHSIGDTGVPFCLQSCVKPLKYSIAVNDLGTDFVHQHMGKEPSGNRFNKLSLNHEGKPHNPMVNAGAIVVCSLIKPSTNKAEKFDYIMQSLKNMAGNEFVGFSNATFQSEKETGDRNYAIGYYMKEKKCFPSGIDMISALDLYFQLCSIEVTCESGSVIAATLANGGICPITGQRVLSAEAVRNTLSLMHSCGMYDFSGQFAFHVGLPAKSGVSGAILLVVPNVMGVFCWSPPLDRIGNSVRGIHFCQELVSLFNFHNYDNLRHCVRKLDPRKERSEAQQKTVVNLLFAAYSGDVSALRRFALSAMDMEQKDYDSRTALHVAAAEGHLDVVKFLIEGCRVNPFAEDRWGNTPLQDAIRFERHDVVTLLSEYQEAYQKYLRGPESSEEQMSLENLESMV
;
A
#
# COMPACT_ATOMS: atom_id res chain seq x y z
N MET A 1 -12.88 -9.68 7.47
CA MET A 1 -12.45 -8.65 6.49
C MET A 1 -12.59 -9.30 5.10
N LYS A 2 -12.99 -8.55 4.06
CA LYS A 2 -13.37 -9.16 2.76
C LYS A 2 -12.17 -9.34 1.83
N ARG A 3 -12.19 -10.45 1.11
CA ARG A 3 -11.10 -11.09 0.34
C ARG A 3 -10.55 -10.23 -0.80
N ILE A 4 -9.22 -10.24 -0.99
CA ILE A 4 -8.61 -9.88 -2.28
C ILE A 4 -9.18 -10.85 -3.32
N ASN A 5 -9.88 -10.33 -4.33
CA ASN A 5 -10.54 -11.12 -5.37
C ASN A 5 -9.67 -11.26 -6.63
N LYS A 6 -10.14 -12.05 -7.59
CA LYS A 6 -9.43 -12.32 -8.85
C LYS A 6 -9.10 -11.04 -9.63
N LEU A 7 -10.00 -10.07 -9.69
CA LEU A 7 -9.78 -8.79 -10.40
C LEU A 7 -8.62 -7.99 -9.79
N HIS A 8 -8.53 -7.96 -8.45
CA HIS A 8 -7.43 -7.29 -7.76
C HIS A 8 -6.10 -8.02 -8.02
N ILE A 9 -6.10 -9.35 -8.01
CA ILE A 9 -4.94 -10.18 -8.33
C ILE A 9 -4.48 -9.95 -9.78
N ASP A 10 -5.42 -9.90 -10.73
CA ASP A 10 -5.12 -9.65 -12.14
C ASP A 10 -4.50 -8.26 -12.33
N ALA A 11 -4.98 -7.25 -11.60
CA ALA A 11 -4.44 -5.90 -11.66
C ALA A 11 -3.01 -5.82 -11.09
N VAL A 12 -2.75 -6.45 -9.93
CA VAL A 12 -1.40 -6.58 -9.38
C VAL A 12 -0.49 -7.35 -10.36
N SER A 13 -1.02 -8.37 -11.03
CA SER A 13 -0.28 -9.15 -12.02
C SER A 13 0.10 -8.34 -13.25
N LYS A 14 -0.75 -7.42 -13.69
CA LYS A 14 -0.43 -6.49 -14.77
C LYS A 14 0.71 -5.55 -14.36
N ILE A 15 0.65 -4.97 -13.15
CA ILE A 15 1.72 -4.12 -12.62
C ILE A 15 3.05 -4.88 -12.56
N ALA A 16 3.04 -6.10 -12.02
CA ALA A 16 4.25 -6.92 -11.89
C ALA A 16 4.85 -7.32 -13.26
N LYS A 17 4.04 -7.48 -14.30
CA LYS A 17 4.48 -7.86 -15.65
C LYS A 17 4.89 -6.69 -16.54
N ALA A 18 4.36 -5.49 -16.30
CA ALA A 18 4.63 -4.29 -17.10
C ALA A 18 6.05 -3.70 -16.89
N LEU A 19 6.85 -4.31 -16.00
CA LEU A 19 8.19 -3.87 -15.65
C LEU A 19 9.23 -4.35 -16.68
N ASP A 20 9.15 -3.81 -17.90
CA ASP A 20 10.17 -4.06 -18.93
C ASP A 20 11.42 -3.17 -18.70
N ILE A 21 12.60 -3.77 -18.80
CA ILE A 21 13.86 -3.34 -18.18
C ILE A 21 14.63 -2.33 -19.06
N GLY A 22 14.10 -2.00 -20.24
CA GLY A 22 14.88 -1.49 -21.37
C GLY A 22 15.59 -0.13 -21.24
N ARG A 23 15.58 0.59 -20.10
CA ARG A 23 16.12 1.97 -20.05
C ARG A 23 16.82 2.45 -18.77
N LEU A 24 17.00 1.64 -17.74
CA LEU A 24 17.57 2.14 -16.48
C LEU A 24 18.96 1.55 -16.22
N VAL A 25 19.97 2.42 -16.09
CA VAL A 25 21.35 2.07 -15.73
C VAL A 25 21.37 1.50 -14.31
N ASN A 26 21.23 0.18 -14.20
CA ASN A 26 21.10 -0.51 -12.92
C ASN A 26 22.11 -1.65 -12.86
N GLN A 27 22.81 -1.75 -11.75
CA GLN A 27 23.79 -2.81 -11.53
C GLN A 27 23.36 -3.67 -10.35
N VAL A 28 23.65 -4.96 -10.44
CA VAL A 28 23.56 -5.87 -9.31
C VAL A 28 24.64 -5.47 -8.30
N ALA A 29 24.34 -5.58 -7.01
CA ALA A 29 25.35 -5.38 -5.97
C ALA A 29 26.53 -6.34 -6.19
N ASN A 30 27.72 -5.79 -6.39
CA ASN A 30 28.91 -6.54 -6.82
C ASN A 30 30.11 -6.41 -5.87
N TYR A 31 29.93 -5.76 -4.71
CA TYR A 31 30.99 -5.60 -3.71
C TYR A 31 31.36 -6.93 -3.02
N ILE A 32 30.47 -7.93 -3.07
CA ILE A 32 30.78 -9.33 -2.72
C ILE A 32 30.38 -10.29 -3.85
N PRO A 33 31.12 -11.39 -4.05
CA PRO A 33 30.85 -12.35 -5.13
C PRO A 33 29.47 -13.00 -5.07
N GLN A 34 28.92 -13.21 -3.87
CA GLN A 34 27.64 -13.91 -3.68
C GLN A 34 26.46 -13.11 -4.21
N LEU A 35 26.48 -11.78 -4.05
CA LEU A 35 25.45 -10.91 -4.62
C LEU A 35 25.64 -10.75 -6.13
N ALA A 36 26.89 -10.63 -6.60
CA ALA A 36 27.23 -10.47 -8.01
C ALA A 36 26.74 -11.64 -8.91
N LYS A 37 26.59 -12.84 -8.33
CA LYS A 37 26.07 -14.04 -9.02
C LYS A 37 24.59 -13.97 -9.36
N SER A 38 23.84 -13.04 -8.76
CA SER A 38 22.39 -12.93 -9.00
C SER A 38 22.12 -12.40 -10.40
N SER A 39 21.28 -13.11 -11.17
CA SER A 39 20.91 -12.63 -12.51
C SER A 39 20.12 -11.32 -12.41
N PRO A 40 20.46 -10.29 -13.22
CA PRO A 40 19.74 -9.01 -13.24
C PRO A 40 18.31 -9.13 -13.76
N GLU A 41 17.99 -10.22 -14.46
CA GLU A 41 16.66 -10.43 -15.04
C GLU A 41 15.63 -10.85 -13.98
N ARG A 42 16.10 -11.42 -12.85
CA ARG A 42 15.24 -11.97 -11.81
C ARG A 42 14.29 -10.94 -11.22
N TRP A 43 13.04 -11.37 -11.11
CA TRP A 43 11.96 -10.56 -10.56
C TRP A 43 10.91 -11.46 -9.92
N GLY A 44 10.67 -11.25 -8.61
CA GLY A 44 9.63 -11.95 -7.88
C GLY A 44 8.86 -11.01 -6.97
N VAL A 45 7.53 -11.15 -6.92
CA VAL A 45 6.66 -10.47 -5.97
C VAL A 45 5.73 -11.50 -5.33
N SER A 46 5.66 -11.50 -4.00
CA SER A 46 4.69 -12.29 -3.26
C SER A 46 3.89 -11.42 -2.31
N LEU A 47 2.61 -11.74 -2.17
CA LEU A 47 1.65 -11.08 -1.32
C LEU A 47 1.06 -12.09 -0.33
N CYS A 48 0.90 -11.68 0.93
CA CYS A 48 0.18 -12.43 1.95
C CYS A 48 -0.73 -11.46 2.71
N THR A 49 -2.03 -11.71 2.71
CA THR A 49 -2.99 -10.91 3.49
C THR A 49 -2.94 -11.26 4.98
N VAL A 50 -3.45 -10.38 5.83
CA VAL A 50 -3.61 -10.66 7.27
C VAL A 50 -4.56 -11.85 7.55
N ASP A 51 -5.42 -12.19 6.57
CA ASP A 51 -6.34 -13.34 6.61
C ASP A 51 -5.74 -14.61 5.96
N GLY A 52 -4.46 -14.60 5.57
CA GLY A 52 -3.76 -15.77 5.03
C GLY A 52 -3.97 -16.06 3.54
N GLN A 53 -4.72 -15.23 2.79
CA GLN A 53 -4.74 -15.30 1.33
C GLN A 53 -3.38 -14.94 0.74
N ARG A 54 -2.93 -15.67 -0.28
CA ARG A 54 -1.59 -15.52 -0.85
C ARG A 54 -1.62 -15.53 -2.37
N HIS A 55 -0.69 -14.77 -2.97
CA HIS A 55 -0.48 -14.75 -4.41
C HIS A 55 0.97 -14.39 -4.73
N SER A 56 1.58 -15.09 -5.68
CA SER A 56 2.99 -14.97 -6.05
C SER A 56 3.14 -14.85 -7.56
N ILE A 57 4.08 -14.01 -8.04
CA ILE A 57 4.32 -13.75 -9.47
C ILE A 57 5.82 -13.62 -9.71
N GLY A 58 6.33 -14.36 -10.71
CA GLY A 58 7.75 -14.36 -11.08
C GLY A 58 8.60 -15.31 -10.25
N ASP A 59 9.88 -15.00 -10.08
CA ASP A 59 10.93 -15.81 -9.44
C ASP A 59 10.80 -15.83 -7.90
N THR A 60 9.66 -16.25 -7.38
CA THR A 60 9.28 -16.05 -5.98
C THR A 60 9.81 -17.12 -5.03
N GLY A 61 10.05 -18.33 -5.53
CA GLY A 61 10.61 -19.46 -4.75
C GLY A 61 12.14 -19.48 -4.67
N VAL A 62 12.82 -18.50 -5.26
CA VAL A 62 14.29 -18.43 -5.25
C VAL A 62 14.79 -17.87 -3.92
N PRO A 63 15.67 -18.58 -3.18
CA PRO A 63 16.28 -18.06 -1.98
C PRO A 63 17.25 -16.90 -2.26
N PHE A 64 17.22 -15.88 -1.42
CA PHE A 64 18.18 -14.77 -1.41
C PHE A 64 18.38 -14.24 0.01
N CYS A 65 19.53 -13.60 0.27
CA CYS A 65 19.82 -13.01 1.57
C CYS A 65 18.92 -11.79 1.87
N LEU A 66 18.35 -11.72 3.08
CA LEU A 66 17.54 -10.58 3.55
C LEU A 66 18.32 -9.27 3.56
N GLN A 67 19.61 -9.33 3.89
CA GLN A 67 20.44 -8.14 4.05
C GLN A 67 19.78 -7.14 5.01
N SER A 68 19.78 -5.84 4.68
CA SER A 68 19.16 -4.79 5.51
C SER A 68 17.68 -5.00 5.83
N CYS A 69 16.94 -5.87 5.13
CA CYS A 69 15.55 -6.19 5.46
C CYS A 69 15.40 -6.89 6.82
N VAL A 70 16.46 -7.47 7.38
CA VAL A 70 16.43 -8.09 8.72
C VAL A 70 16.39 -7.04 9.86
N LYS A 71 16.84 -5.81 9.60
CA LYS A 71 16.94 -4.73 10.61
C LYS A 71 15.63 -4.44 11.35
N PRO A 72 14.48 -4.23 10.68
CA PRO A 72 13.20 -4.06 11.37
C PRO A 72 12.81 -5.28 12.19
N LEU A 73 13.12 -6.49 11.73
CA LEU A 73 12.71 -7.74 12.37
C LEU A 73 13.45 -7.96 13.69
N LYS A 74 14.77 -7.77 13.72
CA LYS A 74 15.53 -7.86 14.97
C LYS A 74 15.19 -6.73 15.94
N TYR A 75 14.86 -5.54 15.44
CA TYR A 75 14.36 -4.47 16.30
C TYR A 75 13.00 -4.81 16.93
N SER A 76 12.06 -5.37 16.17
CA SER A 76 10.79 -5.84 16.75
C SER A 76 11.00 -6.93 17.79
N ILE A 77 11.94 -7.85 17.58
CA ILE A 77 12.27 -8.89 18.56
C ILE A 77 12.84 -8.26 19.84
N ALA A 78 13.78 -7.30 19.72
CA ALA A 78 14.34 -6.63 20.87
C ALA A 78 13.30 -5.85 21.69
N VAL A 79 12.40 -5.10 21.02
CA VAL A 79 11.31 -4.39 21.71
C VAL A 79 10.29 -5.35 22.30
N ASN A 80 10.01 -6.46 21.64
CA ASN A 80 9.11 -7.49 22.17
C ASN A 80 9.60 -8.05 23.51
N ASP A 81 10.91 -8.28 23.63
CA ASP A 81 11.51 -8.88 24.82
C ASP A 81 11.83 -7.87 25.93
N LEU A 82 12.22 -6.65 25.56
CA LEU A 82 12.82 -5.68 26.48
C LEU A 82 11.98 -4.42 26.70
N GLY A 83 10.93 -4.22 25.89
CA GLY A 83 10.12 -3.00 25.88
C GLY A 83 10.80 -1.84 25.16
N THR A 84 10.00 -0.84 24.79
CA THR A 84 10.47 0.32 24.02
C THR A 84 11.47 1.16 24.79
N ASP A 85 11.21 1.40 26.07
CA ASP A 85 12.01 2.34 26.87
C ASP A 85 13.45 1.86 27.01
N PHE A 86 13.66 0.57 27.31
CA PHE A 86 15.00 0.01 27.43
C PHE A 86 15.77 0.04 26.10
N VAL A 87 15.13 -0.34 24.99
CA VAL A 87 15.79 -0.33 23.67
C VAL A 87 16.22 1.09 23.27
N HIS A 88 15.35 2.08 23.48
CA HIS A 88 15.61 3.48 23.11
C HIS A 88 16.46 4.27 24.13
N GLN A 89 16.86 3.67 25.24
CA GLN A 89 17.99 4.21 26.01
C GLN A 89 19.30 4.14 25.21
N HIS A 90 19.42 3.22 24.26
CA HIS A 90 20.64 2.95 23.50
C HIS A 90 20.64 3.53 22.08
N MET A 91 19.50 4.01 21.58
CA MET A 91 19.35 4.55 20.23
C MET A 91 18.18 5.53 20.12
N GLY A 92 18.19 6.34 19.07
CA GLY A 92 17.11 7.28 18.77
C GLY A 92 15.94 6.65 17.99
N LYS A 93 14.95 7.51 17.71
CA LYS A 93 13.70 7.19 17.01
C LYS A 93 13.54 7.94 15.68
N GLU A 94 14.54 8.72 15.27
CA GLU A 94 14.40 9.72 14.22
C GLU A 94 15.27 9.41 13.00
N PRO A 95 14.88 9.88 11.80
CA PRO A 95 15.76 9.82 10.63
C PRO A 95 17.04 10.64 10.89
N SER A 96 18.15 10.24 10.27
CA SER A 96 19.43 10.93 10.47
C SER A 96 19.52 12.26 9.71
N GLY A 97 18.72 12.46 8.65
CA GLY A 97 18.85 13.57 7.69
C GLY A 97 20.19 13.57 6.91
N ASN A 98 21.09 12.64 7.21
CA ASN A 98 22.38 12.48 6.57
C ASN A 98 22.32 11.32 5.57
N ARG A 99 23.22 11.34 4.58
CA ARG A 99 23.40 10.18 3.69
C ARG A 99 23.66 8.92 4.51
N PHE A 100 23.04 7.79 4.13
CA PHE A 100 23.16 6.50 4.82
C PHE A 100 24.61 6.02 4.94
N ASN A 101 25.49 6.56 4.08
CA ASN A 101 26.91 6.25 4.07
C ASN A 101 27.77 7.00 5.11
N LYS A 102 27.22 8.02 5.77
CA LYS A 102 27.96 8.84 6.73
C LYS A 102 28.01 8.17 8.10
N LEU A 103 29.21 8.05 8.66
CA LEU A 103 29.41 7.68 10.06
C LEU A 103 28.89 8.83 10.93
N SER A 104 27.71 8.66 11.51
CA SER A 104 27.07 9.69 12.34
C SER A 104 26.28 9.08 13.49
N LEU A 105 26.40 9.74 14.64
CA LEU A 105 25.56 9.55 15.81
C LEU A 105 24.74 10.84 16.00
N ASN A 106 23.65 10.75 16.74
CA ASN A 106 22.83 11.91 17.10
C ASN A 106 23.56 12.79 18.15
N HIS A 107 22.92 13.90 18.52
CA HIS A 107 23.47 14.84 19.51
C HIS A 107 23.71 14.23 20.90
N GLU A 108 23.03 13.12 21.22
CA GLU A 108 23.22 12.37 22.47
C GLU A 108 24.34 11.31 22.38
N GLY A 109 25.05 11.22 21.25
CA GLY A 109 26.08 10.20 21.03
C GLY A 109 25.53 8.79 20.83
N LYS A 110 24.28 8.65 20.37
CA LYS A 110 23.61 7.37 20.09
C LYS A 110 23.32 7.21 18.59
N PRO A 111 23.16 5.99 18.07
CA PRO A 111 22.68 5.79 16.70
C PRO A 111 21.29 6.41 16.49
N HIS A 112 21.05 6.97 15.31
CA HIS A 112 19.80 7.69 15.02
C HIS A 112 18.53 6.83 15.12
N ASN A 113 18.59 5.60 14.62
CA ASN A 113 17.46 4.67 14.56
C ASN A 113 17.96 3.24 14.25
N PRO A 114 17.14 2.18 14.43
CA PRO A 114 17.53 0.79 14.13
C PRO A 114 17.62 0.45 12.64
N MET A 115 17.16 1.32 11.73
CA MET A 115 17.16 1.05 10.28
C MET A 115 18.52 1.35 9.62
N VAL A 116 19.38 2.12 10.28
CA VAL A 116 20.79 2.32 9.89
C VAL A 116 21.70 1.26 10.51
N ASN A 117 22.88 1.03 9.90
CA ASN A 117 23.81 -0.02 10.33
C ASN A 117 24.24 0.13 11.81
N ALA A 118 24.57 1.35 12.24
CA ALA A 118 24.97 1.63 13.63
C ALA A 118 23.91 1.17 14.64
N GLY A 119 22.65 1.57 14.44
CA GLY A 119 21.56 1.16 15.31
C GLY A 119 21.32 -0.35 15.23
N ALA A 120 21.32 -0.91 14.02
CA ALA A 120 21.15 -2.35 13.82
C ALA A 120 22.23 -3.21 14.51
N ILE A 121 23.46 -2.72 14.66
CA ILE A 121 24.53 -3.38 15.42
C ILE A 121 24.27 -3.26 16.93
N VAL A 122 23.85 -2.09 17.41
CA VAL A 122 23.42 -1.91 18.80
C VAL A 122 22.27 -2.86 19.15
N VAL A 123 21.25 -3.02 18.29
CA VAL A 123 20.18 -4.00 18.52
C VAL A 123 20.72 -5.42 18.72
N CYS A 124 21.72 -5.85 17.95
CA CYS A 124 22.33 -7.17 18.13
C CYS A 124 22.98 -7.34 19.52
N SER A 125 23.47 -6.26 20.12
CA SER A 125 24.04 -6.28 21.47
C SER A 125 22.99 -6.43 22.58
N LEU A 126 21.73 -6.06 22.30
CA LEU A 126 20.62 -6.08 23.27
C LEU A 126 19.93 -7.44 23.35
N ILE A 127 19.96 -8.24 22.29
CA ILE A 127 19.21 -9.50 22.23
C ILE A 127 19.94 -10.58 23.05
N LYS A 128 19.22 -11.14 24.03
CA LYS A 128 19.65 -12.23 24.93
C LYS A 128 21.11 -12.05 25.38
N PRO A 129 21.47 -10.97 26.09
CA PRO A 129 22.86 -10.62 26.35
C PRO A 129 23.65 -11.72 27.07
N SER A 130 22.98 -12.49 27.94
CA SER A 130 23.56 -13.55 28.78
C SER A 130 23.78 -14.90 28.08
N THR A 131 23.36 -15.07 26.82
CA THR A 131 23.50 -16.33 26.09
C THR A 131 24.72 -16.33 25.17
N ASN A 132 25.15 -17.51 24.72
CA ASN A 132 26.25 -17.62 23.76
C ASN A 132 25.81 -17.23 22.32
N LYS A 133 26.77 -17.06 21.41
CA LYS A 133 26.50 -16.61 20.03
C LYS A 133 25.53 -17.53 19.26
N ALA A 134 25.66 -18.84 19.43
CA ALA A 134 24.81 -19.82 18.74
C ALA A 134 23.36 -19.74 19.24
N GLU A 135 23.16 -19.70 20.55
CA GLU A 135 21.83 -19.56 21.17
C GLU A 135 21.12 -18.26 20.76
N LYS A 136 21.86 -17.14 20.63
CA LYS A 136 21.30 -15.88 20.12
C LYS A 136 20.82 -16.02 18.68
N PHE A 137 21.63 -16.64 17.83
CA PHE A 137 21.30 -16.86 16.43
C PHE A 137 20.07 -17.77 16.30
N ASP A 138 20.05 -18.89 17.03
CA ASP A 138 18.93 -19.84 17.04
C ASP A 138 17.63 -19.20 17.53
N TYR A 139 17.68 -18.37 18.57
CA TYR A 139 16.53 -17.63 19.08
C TYR A 139 15.94 -16.69 18.01
N ILE A 140 16.79 -15.97 17.27
CA ILE A 140 16.34 -15.07 16.20
C ILE A 140 15.82 -15.87 15.01
N MET A 141 16.50 -16.93 14.61
CA MET A 141 16.05 -17.83 13.54
C MET A 141 14.68 -18.43 13.86
N GLN A 142 14.46 -18.88 15.10
CA GLN A 142 13.15 -19.39 15.54
C GLN A 142 12.08 -18.30 15.50
N SER A 143 12.41 -17.09 15.94
CA SER A 143 11.48 -15.95 15.88
C SER A 143 11.08 -15.64 14.43
N LEU A 144 12.04 -15.63 13.50
CA LEU A 144 11.78 -15.42 12.07
C LEU A 144 10.97 -16.57 11.45
N LYS A 145 11.24 -17.83 11.80
CA LYS A 145 10.43 -18.98 11.38
C LYS A 145 8.98 -18.85 11.86
N ASN A 146 8.77 -18.42 13.12
CA ASN A 146 7.43 -18.18 13.65
C ASN A 146 6.74 -17.04 12.87
N MET A 147 7.44 -15.95 12.56
CA MET A 147 6.90 -14.86 11.74
C MET A 147 6.57 -15.29 10.31
N ALA A 148 7.34 -16.21 9.74
CA ALA A 148 7.14 -16.78 8.40
C ALA A 148 6.13 -17.94 8.37
N GLY A 149 5.54 -18.32 9.52
CA GLY A 149 4.65 -19.47 9.61
C GLY A 149 5.30 -20.81 9.23
N ASN A 150 6.56 -20.98 9.63
CA ASN A 150 7.42 -22.15 9.34
C ASN A 150 7.77 -22.36 7.86
N GLU A 151 7.61 -21.34 7.02
CA GLU A 151 8.17 -21.35 5.67
C GLU A 151 9.70 -21.20 5.67
N PHE A 152 10.29 -21.21 4.47
CA PHE A 152 11.73 -21.18 4.28
C PHE A 152 12.39 -19.97 4.96
N VAL A 153 13.20 -20.24 5.98
CA VAL A 153 14.14 -19.30 6.58
C VAL A 153 15.47 -20.02 6.69
N GLY A 154 16.39 -19.69 5.79
CA GLY A 154 17.69 -20.32 5.63
C GLY A 154 18.84 -19.42 6.10
N PHE A 155 20.07 -19.85 5.81
CA PHE A 155 21.28 -19.11 6.16
C PHE A 155 22.39 -19.39 5.15
N SER A 156 23.00 -18.32 4.61
CA SER A 156 24.15 -18.42 3.73
C SER A 156 25.45 -18.15 4.49
N ASN A 157 26.16 -19.23 4.84
CA ASN A 157 27.50 -19.10 5.41
C ASN A 157 28.48 -18.43 4.43
N ALA A 158 28.31 -18.66 3.12
CA ALA A 158 29.17 -18.04 2.10
C ALA A 158 29.02 -16.52 2.08
N THR A 159 27.79 -16.00 2.13
CA THR A 159 27.53 -14.55 2.22
C THR A 159 28.05 -14.00 3.55
N PHE A 160 27.86 -14.74 4.65
CA PHE A 160 28.36 -14.33 5.96
C PHE A 160 29.87 -14.12 6.00
N GLN A 161 30.65 -15.07 5.48
CA GLN A 161 32.11 -14.93 5.45
C GLN A 161 32.53 -13.74 4.57
N SER A 162 31.95 -13.60 3.38
CA SER A 162 32.30 -12.47 2.50
C SER A 162 31.89 -11.12 3.06
N GLU A 163 30.69 -10.99 3.64
CA GLU A 163 30.26 -9.75 4.33
C GLU A 163 31.17 -9.39 5.50
N LYS A 164 31.64 -10.40 6.24
CA LYS A 164 32.56 -10.22 7.36
C LYS A 164 33.96 -9.79 6.90
N GLU A 165 34.47 -10.39 5.83
CA GLU A 165 35.79 -10.07 5.24
C GLU A 165 35.81 -8.66 4.63
N THR A 166 34.75 -8.25 3.93
CA THR A 166 34.65 -6.90 3.32
C THR A 166 33.98 -5.87 4.24
N GLY A 167 33.80 -6.21 5.52
CA GLY A 167 32.97 -5.50 6.48
C GLY A 167 33.61 -4.27 7.14
N ASP A 168 34.72 -3.74 6.62
CA ASP A 168 35.57 -2.70 7.25
C ASP A 168 34.79 -1.54 7.85
N ARG A 169 33.80 -1.04 7.10
CA ARG A 169 32.97 0.07 7.55
C ARG A 169 32.14 -0.27 8.78
N ASN A 170 31.62 -1.50 8.88
CA ASN A 170 30.88 -1.93 10.06
C ASN A 170 31.83 -2.11 11.26
N TYR A 171 33.07 -2.55 11.05
CA TYR A 171 34.10 -2.53 12.11
C TYR A 171 34.39 -1.11 12.60
N ALA A 172 34.58 -0.15 11.69
CA ALA A 172 34.79 1.26 12.05
C ALA A 172 33.61 1.82 12.86
N ILE A 173 32.38 1.53 12.44
CA ILE A 173 31.16 1.88 13.20
C ILE A 173 31.19 1.24 14.60
N GLY A 174 31.55 -0.05 14.69
CA GLY A 174 31.65 -0.79 15.94
C GLY A 174 32.64 -0.16 16.92
N TYR A 175 33.86 0.14 16.47
CA TYR A 175 34.87 0.78 17.31
C TYR A 175 34.47 2.19 17.74
N TYR A 176 33.88 2.98 16.84
CA TYR A 176 33.38 4.31 17.16
C TYR A 176 32.27 4.27 18.21
N MET A 177 31.31 3.34 18.09
CA MET A 177 30.25 3.14 19.08
C MET A 177 30.78 2.59 20.41
N LYS A 178 31.85 1.79 20.39
CA LYS A 178 32.52 1.30 21.59
C LYS A 178 33.16 2.44 22.38
N GLU A 179 33.86 3.34 21.71
CA GLU A 179 34.44 4.54 22.32
C GLU A 179 33.36 5.44 22.95
N LYS A 180 32.22 5.59 22.26
CA LYS A 180 31.07 6.39 22.73
C LYS A 180 30.16 5.68 23.73
N LYS A 181 30.52 4.47 24.19
CA LYS A 181 29.76 3.67 25.15
C LYS A 181 28.30 3.43 24.73
N CYS A 182 28.05 3.21 23.44
CA CYS A 182 26.70 2.93 22.93
C CYS A 182 26.21 1.51 23.25
N PHE A 183 27.12 0.60 23.60
CA PHE A 183 26.79 -0.78 23.97
C PHE A 183 26.50 -0.91 25.46
N PRO A 184 25.62 -1.83 25.89
CA PRO A 184 25.44 -2.15 27.30
C PRO A 184 26.75 -2.59 27.97
N SER A 185 26.85 -2.34 29.27
CA SER A 185 28.04 -2.70 30.04
C SER A 185 28.34 -4.20 29.96
N GLY A 186 29.60 -4.56 29.77
CA GLY A 186 30.06 -5.96 29.69
C GLY A 186 29.83 -6.67 28.35
N ILE A 187 29.24 -6.01 27.35
CA ILE A 187 29.03 -6.61 26.03
C ILE A 187 30.27 -6.46 25.14
N ASP A 188 30.70 -7.56 24.54
CA ASP A 188 31.73 -7.56 23.52
C ASP A 188 31.19 -7.05 22.17
N MET A 189 31.77 -5.96 21.69
CA MET A 189 31.45 -5.34 20.40
C MET A 189 31.68 -6.30 19.22
N ILE A 190 32.74 -7.11 19.25
CA ILE A 190 33.06 -8.04 18.15
C ILE A 190 31.98 -9.12 18.06
N SER A 191 31.49 -9.61 19.20
CA SER A 191 30.38 -10.56 19.26
C SER A 191 29.07 -9.97 18.71
N ALA A 192 28.79 -8.69 18.95
CA ALA A 192 27.62 -8.02 18.38
C ALA A 192 27.75 -7.84 16.85
N LEU A 193 28.95 -7.54 16.35
CA LEU A 193 29.24 -7.47 14.91
C LEU A 193 29.12 -8.83 14.22
N ASP A 194 29.66 -9.89 14.81
CA ASP A 194 29.54 -11.25 14.27
C ASP A 194 28.06 -11.63 14.09
N LEU A 195 27.24 -11.41 15.14
CA LEU A 195 25.80 -11.66 15.05
C LEU A 195 25.14 -10.76 14.00
N TYR A 196 25.54 -9.50 13.90
CA TYR A 196 25.06 -8.60 12.85
C TYR A 196 25.29 -9.16 11.43
N PHE A 197 26.50 -9.65 11.13
CA PHE A 197 26.82 -10.24 9.83
C PHE A 197 26.05 -11.55 9.59
N GLN A 198 25.89 -12.39 10.61
CA GLN A 198 25.09 -13.61 10.51
C GLN A 198 23.64 -13.28 10.13
N LEU A 199 23.02 -12.32 10.83
CA LEU A 199 21.63 -11.95 10.59
C LEU A 199 21.39 -11.33 9.20
N CYS A 200 22.34 -10.54 8.69
CA CYS A 200 22.26 -10.00 7.32
C CYS A 200 22.34 -11.11 6.24
N SER A 201 22.91 -12.26 6.59
CA SER A 201 23.12 -13.42 5.70
C SER A 201 22.03 -14.49 5.81
N ILE A 202 20.94 -14.20 6.54
CA ILE A 202 19.75 -15.05 6.58
C ILE A 202 19.08 -15.02 5.22
N GLU A 203 18.65 -16.20 4.75
CA GLU A 203 17.99 -16.35 3.45
C GLU A 203 16.49 -16.51 3.61
N VAL A 204 15.75 -15.90 2.70
CA VAL A 204 14.30 -16.08 2.55
C VAL A 204 13.97 -16.22 1.07
N THR A 205 12.74 -16.63 0.79
CA THR A 205 12.09 -16.51 -0.52
C THR A 205 11.14 -15.31 -0.50
N CYS A 206 10.62 -14.86 -1.65
CA CYS A 206 9.57 -13.84 -1.64
C CYS A 206 8.34 -14.33 -0.87
N GLU A 207 8.04 -15.63 -0.98
CA GLU A 207 6.86 -16.25 -0.35
C GLU A 207 6.92 -16.22 1.17
N SER A 208 8.03 -16.66 1.75
CA SER A 208 8.26 -16.60 3.20
C SER A 208 8.37 -15.15 3.68
N GLY A 209 9.03 -14.29 2.91
CA GLY A 209 9.13 -12.86 3.19
C GLY A 209 7.78 -12.15 3.23
N SER A 210 6.83 -12.52 2.36
CA SER A 210 5.49 -11.92 2.35
C SER A 210 4.68 -12.29 3.59
N VAL A 211 4.85 -13.51 4.10
CA VAL A 211 4.26 -13.94 5.39
C VAL A 211 4.87 -13.17 6.56
N ILE A 212 6.20 -12.96 6.59
CA ILE A 212 6.86 -12.12 7.60
C ILE A 212 6.30 -10.70 7.58
N ALA A 213 6.16 -10.10 6.40
CA ALA A 213 5.56 -8.78 6.24
C ALA A 213 4.10 -8.74 6.73
N ALA A 214 3.34 -9.79 6.45
CA ALA A 214 1.94 -9.90 6.82
C ALA A 214 1.76 -10.10 8.34
N THR A 215 2.70 -10.77 9.01
CA THR A 215 2.76 -10.84 10.48
C THR A 215 2.90 -9.45 11.10
N LEU A 216 3.70 -8.56 10.49
CA LEU A 216 3.76 -7.15 10.90
C LEU A 216 2.45 -6.40 10.56
N ALA A 217 1.87 -6.65 9.39
CA ALA A 217 0.58 -6.05 9.01
C ALA A 217 -0.55 -6.44 9.98
N ASN A 218 -0.48 -7.64 10.56
CA ASN A 218 -1.47 -8.23 11.46
C ASN A 218 -1.15 -8.04 12.95
N GLY A 219 -0.45 -6.96 13.31
CA GLY A 219 -0.21 -6.62 14.72
C GLY A 219 0.65 -7.62 15.49
N GLY A 220 1.49 -8.39 14.80
CA GLY A 220 2.40 -9.38 15.39
C GLY A 220 1.84 -10.80 15.46
N ILE A 221 0.66 -11.05 14.87
CA ILE A 221 0.06 -12.38 14.79
C ILE A 221 0.32 -12.95 13.39
N CYS A 222 0.92 -14.14 13.31
CA CYS A 222 1.20 -14.77 12.02
C CYS A 222 -0.11 -15.14 11.31
N PRO A 223 -0.34 -14.68 10.06
CA PRO A 223 -1.64 -14.82 9.40
C PRO A 223 -1.97 -16.26 9.00
N ILE A 224 -0.98 -17.14 8.87
CA ILE A 224 -1.18 -18.53 8.44
C ILE A 224 -1.13 -19.54 9.59
N THR A 225 -0.71 -19.13 10.79
CA THR A 225 -0.68 -20.00 11.98
C THR A 225 -1.56 -19.51 13.13
N GLY A 226 -1.94 -18.22 13.14
CA GLY A 226 -2.66 -17.59 14.26
C GLY A 226 -1.81 -17.37 15.51
N GLN A 227 -0.51 -17.71 15.49
CA GLN A 227 0.39 -17.54 16.63
C GLN A 227 0.73 -16.06 16.82
N ARG A 228 0.61 -15.55 18.06
CA ARG A 228 1.19 -14.26 18.44
C ARG A 228 2.71 -14.40 18.55
N VAL A 229 3.43 -13.78 17.63
CA VAL A 229 4.89 -13.82 17.54
C VAL A 229 5.53 -12.57 18.16
N LEU A 230 4.86 -11.42 18.03
CA LEU A 230 5.35 -10.13 18.50
C LEU A 230 4.27 -9.38 19.30
N SER A 231 4.70 -8.51 20.21
CA SER A 231 3.84 -7.54 20.88
C SER A 231 3.36 -6.47 19.89
N ALA A 232 2.13 -5.99 20.09
CA ALA A 232 1.56 -4.93 19.24
C ALA A 232 2.37 -3.62 19.33
N GLU A 233 2.97 -3.36 20.49
CA GLU A 233 3.89 -2.24 20.70
C GLU A 233 5.13 -2.33 19.81
N ALA A 234 5.80 -3.50 19.81
CA ALA A 234 6.95 -3.73 18.96
C ALA A 234 6.60 -3.55 17.48
N VAL A 235 5.47 -4.11 17.04
CA VAL A 235 5.01 -3.95 15.65
C VAL A 235 4.75 -2.49 15.30
N ARG A 236 4.00 -1.75 16.12
CA ARG A 236 3.71 -0.32 15.88
C ARG A 236 5.00 0.48 15.70
N ASN A 237 5.95 0.33 16.62
CA ASN A 237 7.19 1.10 16.58
C ASN A 237 8.04 0.73 15.37
N THR A 238 8.08 -0.55 15.00
CA THR A 238 8.81 -1.01 13.81
C THR A 238 8.20 -0.41 12.55
N LEU A 239 6.88 -0.42 12.41
CA LEU A 239 6.20 0.16 11.24
C LEU A 239 6.43 1.68 11.15
N SER A 240 6.38 2.40 12.27
CA SER A 240 6.70 3.84 12.29
C SER A 240 8.12 4.12 11.81
N LEU A 241 9.10 3.35 12.27
CA LEU A 241 10.51 3.53 11.87
C LEU A 241 10.77 3.05 10.43
N MET A 242 10.06 2.03 9.95
CA MET A 242 10.10 1.62 8.55
C MET A 242 9.54 2.73 7.64
N HIS A 243 8.49 3.42 8.08
CA HIS A 243 7.90 4.52 7.32
C HIS A 243 8.89 5.69 7.16
N SER A 244 9.55 6.13 8.24
CA SER A 244 10.43 7.31 8.18
C SER A 244 11.89 7.02 7.82
N CYS A 245 12.39 5.79 8.05
CA CYS A 245 13.83 5.48 8.00
C CYS A 245 14.17 4.22 7.16
N GLY A 246 13.20 3.62 6.46
CA GLY A 246 13.34 2.27 5.92
C GLY A 246 14.01 2.12 4.54
N MET A 247 14.02 3.17 3.71
CA MET A 247 14.43 3.10 2.29
C MET A 247 15.72 3.90 2.01
N TYR A 248 16.68 3.86 2.94
CA TYR A 248 17.93 4.64 2.89
C TYR A 248 17.63 6.14 2.73
N ASP A 249 18.38 6.86 1.90
CA ASP A 249 18.18 8.29 1.65
C ASP A 249 16.85 8.58 0.93
N PHE A 250 16.24 7.55 0.31
CA PHE A 250 14.94 7.64 -0.34
C PHE A 250 13.77 7.55 0.66
N SER A 251 14.00 7.33 1.96
CA SER A 251 12.93 7.14 2.96
C SER A 251 11.91 8.29 2.98
N GLY A 252 12.37 9.54 2.92
CA GLY A 252 11.46 10.70 2.91
C GLY A 252 10.59 10.77 1.66
N GLN A 253 11.18 10.56 0.48
CA GLN A 253 10.44 10.55 -0.79
C GLN A 253 9.49 9.34 -0.89
N PHE A 254 9.92 8.17 -0.40
CA PHE A 254 9.08 6.98 -0.35
C PHE A 254 7.88 7.18 0.59
N ALA A 255 8.11 7.75 1.78
CA ALA A 255 7.03 8.07 2.72
C ALA A 255 6.04 9.10 2.15
N PHE A 256 6.51 10.02 1.31
CA PHE A 256 5.67 11.04 0.68
C PHE A 256 4.87 10.54 -0.53
N HIS A 257 5.51 9.77 -1.43
CA HIS A 257 4.87 9.32 -2.66
C HIS A 257 4.16 7.97 -2.53
N VAL A 258 4.73 7.03 -1.77
CA VAL A 258 4.17 5.68 -1.56
C VAL A 258 3.43 5.61 -0.22
N GLY A 259 3.98 6.22 0.82
CA GLY A 259 3.30 6.33 2.11
C GLY A 259 3.08 5.00 2.82
N LEU A 260 3.87 3.96 2.52
CA LEU A 260 3.78 2.66 3.16
C LEU A 260 5.06 2.37 3.97
N PRO A 261 4.98 1.70 5.13
CA PRO A 261 6.16 1.18 5.82
C PRO A 261 6.90 0.16 4.94
N ALA A 262 8.17 0.42 4.66
CA ALA A 262 9.00 -0.48 3.86
C ALA A 262 10.43 -0.59 4.41
N LYS A 263 11.15 -1.65 4.06
CA LYS A 263 12.59 -1.76 4.26
C LYS A 263 13.24 -2.39 3.03
N SER A 264 14.23 -1.70 2.49
CA SER A 264 15.06 -2.18 1.38
C SER A 264 16.30 -2.94 1.84
N GLY A 265 16.77 -3.89 1.03
CA GLY A 265 18.01 -4.65 1.19
C GLY A 265 18.85 -4.61 -0.09
N VAL A 266 20.18 -4.58 0.08
CA VAL A 266 21.14 -4.55 -1.06
C VAL A 266 21.14 -5.83 -1.90
N SER A 267 20.42 -6.87 -1.46
CA SER A 267 20.12 -8.05 -2.29
C SER A 267 19.05 -7.79 -3.36
N GLY A 268 18.45 -6.60 -3.39
CA GLY A 268 17.31 -6.28 -4.25
C GLY A 268 15.95 -6.54 -3.60
N ALA A 269 15.93 -6.87 -2.31
CA ALA A 269 14.72 -7.14 -1.55
C ALA A 269 14.05 -5.84 -1.08
N ILE A 270 12.71 -5.82 -1.10
CA ILE A 270 11.89 -4.81 -0.43
C ILE A 270 10.81 -5.53 0.39
N LEU A 271 10.90 -5.39 1.71
CA LEU A 271 9.87 -5.75 2.67
C LEU A 271 8.86 -4.60 2.75
N LEU A 272 7.63 -4.79 2.30
CA LEU A 272 6.58 -3.76 2.27
C LEU A 272 5.38 -4.21 3.13
N VAL A 273 4.85 -3.31 3.95
CA VAL A 273 3.70 -3.60 4.82
C VAL A 273 2.56 -2.65 4.51
N VAL A 274 1.36 -3.20 4.28
CA VAL A 274 0.10 -2.45 4.27
C VAL A 274 -0.65 -2.81 5.56
N PRO A 275 -0.57 -1.96 6.61
CA PRO A 275 -1.11 -2.29 7.93
C PRO A 275 -2.59 -2.68 7.86
N ASN A 276 -2.96 -3.75 8.58
CA ASN A 276 -4.30 -4.33 8.63
C ASN A 276 -4.83 -4.91 7.30
N VAL A 277 -4.00 -4.99 6.25
CA VAL A 277 -4.41 -5.51 4.93
C VAL A 277 -3.52 -6.67 4.50
N MET A 278 -2.22 -6.42 4.28
CA MET A 278 -1.30 -7.42 3.73
C MET A 278 0.16 -7.06 3.93
N GLY A 279 1.01 -8.09 3.87
CA GLY A 279 2.43 -7.98 3.62
C GLY A 279 2.74 -8.25 2.15
N VAL A 280 3.73 -7.53 1.62
CA VAL A 280 4.23 -7.71 0.26
C VAL A 280 5.76 -7.82 0.33
N PHE A 281 6.32 -8.74 -0.44
CA PHE A 281 7.76 -8.89 -0.57
C PHE A 281 8.14 -8.89 -2.04
N CYS A 282 8.95 -7.91 -2.44
CA CYS A 282 9.46 -7.77 -3.80
C CYS A 282 10.95 -8.10 -3.82
N TRP A 283 11.41 -8.71 -4.88
CA TRP A 283 12.83 -8.98 -5.09
C TRP A 283 13.24 -8.78 -6.54
N SER A 284 14.17 -7.86 -6.76
CA SER A 284 14.93 -7.74 -8.01
C SER A 284 16.34 -7.26 -7.71
N PRO A 285 17.38 -8.04 -8.03
CA PRO A 285 18.78 -7.72 -7.70
C PRO A 285 19.31 -6.36 -8.20
N PRO A 286 18.95 -5.84 -9.39
CA PRO A 286 19.42 -4.54 -9.84
C PRO A 286 18.97 -3.39 -8.94
N LEU A 287 19.93 -2.59 -8.48
CA LEU A 287 19.71 -1.47 -7.59
C LEU A 287 19.83 -0.13 -8.31
N ASP A 288 19.15 0.88 -7.78
CA ASP A 288 19.36 2.29 -8.11
C ASP A 288 20.66 2.82 -7.46
N ARG A 289 20.98 4.09 -7.71
CA ARG A 289 22.17 4.75 -7.17
C ARG A 289 22.15 4.91 -5.64
N ILE A 290 20.99 4.76 -4.99
CA ILE A 290 20.79 4.90 -3.54
C ILE A 290 20.89 3.53 -2.84
N GLY A 291 20.77 2.43 -3.61
CA GLY A 291 20.86 1.06 -3.13
C GLY A 291 19.51 0.35 -2.99
N ASN A 292 18.43 0.90 -3.57
CA ASN A 292 17.11 0.28 -3.56
C ASN A 292 16.81 -0.48 -4.86
N SER A 293 15.99 -1.52 -4.78
CA SER A 293 15.58 -2.28 -5.97
C SER A 293 14.75 -1.40 -6.92
N VAL A 294 15.17 -1.30 -8.18
CA VAL A 294 14.51 -0.43 -9.17
C VAL A 294 13.09 -0.91 -9.49
N ARG A 295 12.96 -2.18 -9.86
CA ARG A 295 11.66 -2.82 -10.14
C ARG A 295 10.79 -2.84 -8.89
N GLY A 296 11.40 -3.06 -7.72
CA GLY A 296 10.69 -3.05 -6.45
C GLY A 296 10.06 -1.68 -6.12
N ILE A 297 10.80 -0.57 -6.28
CA ILE A 297 10.27 0.77 -6.07
C ILE A 297 9.14 1.07 -7.07
N HIS A 298 9.35 0.80 -8.36
CA HIS A 298 8.35 1.06 -9.39
C HIS A 298 7.06 0.29 -9.12
N PHE A 299 7.17 -0.99 -8.71
CA PHE A 299 6.00 -1.77 -8.29
C PHE A 299 5.26 -1.11 -7.13
N CYS A 300 5.98 -0.62 -6.11
CA CYS A 300 5.37 0.05 -4.96
C CYS A 300 4.63 1.33 -5.35
N GLN A 301 5.18 2.12 -6.28
CA GLN A 301 4.54 3.35 -6.78
C GLN A 301 3.27 3.04 -7.56
N GLU A 302 3.31 2.10 -8.50
CA GLU A 302 2.15 1.69 -9.27
C GLU A 302 1.05 1.08 -8.39
N LEU A 303 1.43 0.33 -7.35
CA LEU A 303 0.50 -0.23 -6.38
C LEU A 303 -0.36 0.86 -5.72
N VAL A 304 0.26 1.95 -5.25
CA VAL A 304 -0.48 3.04 -4.58
C VAL A 304 -1.14 4.04 -5.54
N SER A 305 -0.68 4.09 -6.79
CA SER A 305 -1.37 4.84 -7.85
C SER A 305 -2.70 4.17 -8.19
N LEU A 306 -2.73 2.84 -8.21
CA LEU A 306 -3.94 2.07 -8.51
C LEU A 306 -4.86 1.88 -7.30
N PHE A 307 -4.31 1.60 -6.11
CA PHE A 307 -5.08 1.28 -4.90
C PHE A 307 -4.99 2.37 -3.84
N ASN A 308 -6.05 2.55 -3.04
CA ASN A 308 -6.08 3.51 -1.93
C ASN A 308 -5.34 3.00 -0.66
N PHE A 309 -4.12 2.52 -0.85
CA PHE A 309 -3.27 1.96 0.21
C PHE A 309 -2.31 2.96 0.84
N HIS A 310 -2.12 4.14 0.24
CA HIS A 310 -1.27 5.16 0.85
C HIS A 310 -1.78 5.45 2.27
N ASN A 311 -0.88 5.52 3.27
CA ASN A 311 -1.28 5.61 4.68
C ASN A 311 -2.15 6.85 4.99
N TYR A 312 -2.08 7.88 4.14
CA TYR A 312 -2.88 9.10 4.23
C TYR A 312 -3.97 9.23 3.14
N ASP A 313 -4.27 8.16 2.39
CA ASP A 313 -5.40 8.16 1.44
C ASP A 313 -6.76 8.10 2.18
N ASN A 314 -7.80 8.63 1.53
CA ASN A 314 -9.16 8.64 2.07
C ASN A 314 -9.91 7.32 1.77
N LEU A 315 -10.50 6.70 2.79
CA LEU A 315 -11.26 5.46 2.66
C LEU A 315 -12.73 5.66 2.24
N ARG A 316 -13.25 6.88 2.33
CA ARG A 316 -14.64 7.25 2.00
C ARG A 316 -14.75 7.88 0.62
N HIS A 317 -13.90 8.87 0.33
CA HIS A 317 -13.97 9.70 -0.87
C HIS A 317 -12.74 9.45 -1.76
N CYS A 318 -12.70 8.29 -2.41
CA CYS A 318 -11.67 7.98 -3.39
C CYS A 318 -12.33 7.70 -4.74
N VAL A 319 -12.22 8.64 -5.68
CA VAL A 319 -13.01 8.62 -6.93
C VAL A 319 -12.35 7.76 -8.02
N ARG A 320 -11.01 7.61 -8.00
CA ARG A 320 -10.27 6.94 -9.08
C ARG A 320 -9.49 5.69 -8.67
N LYS A 321 -9.11 5.54 -7.40
CA LYS A 321 -8.36 4.36 -6.94
C LYS A 321 -9.28 3.24 -6.52
N LEU A 322 -8.79 2.01 -6.60
CA LEU A 322 -9.48 0.81 -6.18
C LEU A 322 -9.31 0.60 -4.67
N ASP A 323 -10.38 0.19 -3.99
CA ASP A 323 -10.33 -0.25 -2.60
C ASP A 323 -10.70 -1.74 -2.51
N PRO A 324 -9.71 -2.64 -2.36
CA PRO A 324 -9.97 -4.07 -2.38
C PRO A 324 -10.63 -4.58 -1.10
N ARG A 325 -10.77 -3.74 -0.06
CA ARG A 325 -11.51 -4.06 1.17
C ARG A 325 -13.02 -4.04 0.95
N LYS A 326 -13.48 -3.43 -0.15
CA LYS A 326 -14.90 -3.32 -0.53
C LYS A 326 -15.19 -4.19 -1.74
N GLU A 327 -16.27 -4.96 -1.71
CA GLU A 327 -16.77 -5.61 -2.92
C GLU A 327 -17.40 -4.58 -3.84
N ARG A 328 -16.96 -4.50 -5.10
CA ARG A 328 -17.42 -3.47 -6.06
C ARG A 328 -18.94 -3.48 -6.23
N SER A 329 -19.54 -4.67 -6.33
CA SER A 329 -21.00 -4.84 -6.42
C SER A 329 -21.71 -4.32 -5.17
N GLU A 330 -21.28 -4.76 -3.99
CA GLU A 330 -21.94 -4.38 -2.73
C GLU A 330 -21.76 -2.89 -2.39
N ALA A 331 -20.59 -2.31 -2.68
CA ALA A 331 -20.34 -0.90 -2.45
C ALA A 331 -21.17 -0.02 -3.39
N GLN A 332 -21.27 -0.40 -4.67
CA GLN A 332 -22.11 0.29 -5.64
C GLN A 332 -23.59 0.14 -5.25
N GLN A 333 -24.06 -1.08 -4.95
CA GLN A 333 -25.44 -1.33 -4.50
C GLN A 333 -25.80 -0.57 -3.23
N LYS A 334 -24.95 -0.57 -2.20
CA LYS A 334 -25.20 0.21 -0.96
C LYS A 334 -25.29 1.70 -1.25
N THR A 335 -24.44 2.20 -2.15
CA THR A 335 -24.44 3.62 -2.52
C THR A 335 -25.72 3.99 -3.26
N VAL A 336 -26.14 3.17 -4.23
CA VAL A 336 -27.42 3.33 -4.96
C VAL A 336 -28.60 3.27 -4.00
N VAL A 337 -28.65 2.26 -3.12
CA VAL A 337 -29.74 2.12 -2.14
C VAL A 337 -29.83 3.34 -1.23
N ASN A 338 -28.70 3.86 -0.76
CA ASN A 338 -28.68 5.07 0.07
C ASN A 338 -29.15 6.32 -0.69
N LEU A 339 -28.77 6.44 -1.97
CA LEU A 339 -29.22 7.52 -2.85
C LEU A 339 -30.75 7.47 -3.04
N LEU A 340 -31.30 6.29 -3.34
CA LEU A 340 -32.73 6.11 -3.55
C LEU A 340 -33.53 6.26 -2.26
N PHE A 341 -33.00 5.82 -1.12
CA PHE A 341 -33.63 6.01 0.17
C PHE A 341 -33.71 7.51 0.56
N ALA A 342 -32.70 8.30 0.22
CA ALA A 342 -32.76 9.75 0.38
C ALA A 342 -33.85 10.38 -0.51
N ALA A 343 -34.02 9.89 -1.74
CA ALA A 343 -35.11 10.31 -2.62
C ALA A 343 -36.49 9.91 -2.08
N TYR A 344 -36.63 8.70 -1.52
CA TYR A 344 -37.86 8.21 -0.89
C TYR A 344 -38.27 9.00 0.35
N SER A 345 -37.31 9.36 1.19
CA SER A 345 -37.54 10.10 2.45
C SER A 345 -37.70 11.62 2.26
N GLY A 346 -37.44 12.14 1.07
CA GLY A 346 -37.46 13.59 0.80
C GLY A 346 -36.23 14.35 1.31
N ASP A 347 -35.13 13.66 1.68
CA ASP A 347 -33.92 14.31 2.22
C ASP A 347 -33.05 14.92 1.11
N VAL A 348 -33.40 16.15 0.72
CA VAL A 348 -32.63 16.97 -0.23
C VAL A 348 -31.21 17.24 0.27
N SER A 349 -30.98 17.31 1.59
CA SER A 349 -29.65 17.56 2.15
C SER A 349 -28.72 16.38 1.92
N ALA A 350 -29.21 15.14 2.05
CA ALA A 350 -28.46 13.95 1.68
C ALA A 350 -28.14 13.91 0.18
N LEU A 351 -29.10 14.22 -0.68
CA LEU A 351 -28.90 14.26 -2.13
C LEU A 351 -27.88 15.32 -2.54
N ARG A 352 -27.90 16.51 -1.92
CA ARG A 352 -26.87 17.55 -2.11
C ARG A 352 -25.49 17.04 -1.71
N ARG A 353 -25.36 16.33 -0.58
CA ARG A 353 -24.08 15.73 -0.16
C ARG A 353 -23.59 14.68 -1.16
N PHE A 354 -24.48 13.85 -1.71
CA PHE A 354 -24.12 12.87 -2.73
C PHE A 354 -23.67 13.53 -4.04
N ALA A 355 -24.41 14.52 -4.53
CA ALA A 355 -24.04 15.28 -5.72
C ALA A 355 -22.67 15.99 -5.55
N LEU A 356 -22.44 16.63 -4.40
CA LEU A 356 -21.15 17.26 -4.07
C LEU A 356 -19.98 16.27 -3.99
N SER A 357 -20.26 15.00 -3.70
CA SER A 357 -19.25 13.92 -3.71
C SER A 357 -18.92 13.37 -5.10
N ALA A 358 -19.42 14.00 -6.17
CA ALA A 358 -19.31 13.56 -7.56
C ALA A 358 -19.89 12.16 -7.79
N MET A 359 -20.96 11.81 -7.05
CA MET A 359 -21.73 10.60 -7.28
C MET A 359 -22.55 10.76 -8.56
N ASP A 360 -22.55 9.71 -9.39
CA ASP A 360 -23.45 9.64 -10.52
C ASP A 360 -24.90 9.44 -10.02
N MET A 361 -25.75 10.43 -10.31
CA MET A 361 -27.15 10.49 -9.86
C MET A 361 -28.09 9.70 -10.78
N GLU A 362 -27.59 9.17 -11.90
CA GLU A 362 -28.36 8.35 -12.84
C GLU A 362 -28.24 6.84 -12.56
N GLN A 363 -27.59 6.47 -11.45
CA GLN A 363 -27.47 5.06 -11.07
C GLN A 363 -28.84 4.42 -10.81
N LYS A 364 -28.97 3.17 -11.24
CA LYS A 364 -30.20 2.40 -11.18
C LYS A 364 -30.15 1.29 -10.12
N ASP A 365 -31.27 1.02 -9.47
CA ASP A 365 -31.41 -0.17 -8.59
C ASP A 365 -31.65 -1.47 -9.37
N TYR A 366 -31.99 -2.53 -8.63
CA TYR A 366 -32.29 -3.84 -9.19
C TYR A 366 -33.54 -3.83 -10.09
N ASP A 367 -34.46 -2.89 -9.90
CA ASP A 367 -35.65 -2.68 -10.74
C ASP A 367 -35.41 -1.65 -11.86
N SER A 368 -34.15 -1.31 -12.14
CA SER A 368 -33.75 -0.32 -13.14
C SER A 368 -34.26 1.10 -12.86
N ARG A 369 -34.67 1.41 -11.62
CA ARG A 369 -35.20 2.72 -11.22
C ARG A 369 -34.08 3.66 -10.79
N THR A 370 -34.17 4.91 -11.23
CA THR A 370 -33.29 6.01 -10.79
C THR A 370 -33.90 6.75 -9.59
N ALA A 371 -33.13 7.66 -8.97
CA ALA A 371 -33.64 8.53 -7.90
C ALA A 371 -34.85 9.37 -8.35
N LEU A 372 -34.94 9.68 -9.65
CA LEU A 372 -36.05 10.43 -10.22
C LEU A 372 -37.36 9.62 -10.23
N HIS A 373 -37.31 8.31 -10.51
CA HIS A 373 -38.49 7.43 -10.45
C HIS A 373 -39.06 7.39 -9.04
N VAL A 374 -38.19 7.17 -8.04
CA VAL A 374 -38.59 7.07 -6.64
C VAL A 374 -39.16 8.39 -6.11
N ALA A 375 -38.49 9.52 -6.42
CA ALA A 375 -38.97 10.83 -6.02
C ALA A 375 -40.31 11.19 -6.69
N ALA A 376 -40.50 10.76 -7.95
CA ALA A 376 -41.72 11.01 -8.71
C ALA A 376 -42.93 10.22 -8.19
N ALA A 377 -42.72 8.96 -7.80
CA ALA A 377 -43.76 8.13 -7.20
C ALA A 377 -44.20 8.65 -5.82
N GLU A 378 -43.26 9.05 -4.96
CA GLU A 378 -43.57 9.57 -3.63
C GLU A 378 -44.17 10.98 -3.67
N GLY A 379 -43.83 11.79 -4.68
CA GLY A 379 -44.36 13.16 -4.85
C GLY A 379 -43.50 14.24 -4.19
N HIS A 380 -42.21 13.99 -3.94
CA HIS A 380 -41.31 14.94 -3.28
C HIS A 380 -40.82 16.02 -4.25
N LEU A 381 -41.57 17.12 -4.37
CA LEU A 381 -41.30 18.22 -5.31
C LEU A 381 -39.87 18.78 -5.22
N ASP A 382 -39.37 19.01 -4.00
CA ASP A 382 -38.04 19.60 -3.79
C ASP A 382 -36.91 18.67 -4.24
N VAL A 383 -37.11 17.36 -4.09
CA VAL A 383 -36.17 16.34 -4.58
C VAL A 383 -36.19 16.29 -6.10
N VAL A 384 -37.39 16.30 -6.72
CA VAL A 384 -37.52 16.29 -8.19
C VAL A 384 -36.86 17.53 -8.79
N LYS A 385 -37.13 18.73 -8.24
CA LYS A 385 -36.47 19.98 -8.64
C LYS A 385 -34.95 19.88 -8.54
N PHE A 386 -34.44 19.37 -7.42
CA PHE A 386 -33.00 19.20 -7.24
C PHE A 386 -32.38 18.26 -8.29
N LEU A 387 -33.05 17.14 -8.61
CA LEU A 387 -32.55 16.16 -9.59
C LEU A 387 -32.59 16.68 -11.03
N ILE A 388 -33.65 17.42 -11.42
CA ILE A 388 -33.81 17.91 -12.79
C ILE A 388 -33.00 19.19 -13.06
N GLU A 389 -33.02 20.16 -12.14
CA GLU A 389 -32.34 21.46 -12.31
C GLU A 389 -30.87 21.36 -11.90
N GLY A 390 -30.61 20.72 -10.76
CA GLY A 390 -29.27 20.66 -10.15
C GLY A 390 -28.39 19.56 -10.74
N CYS A 391 -28.94 18.37 -10.98
CA CYS A 391 -28.18 17.21 -11.46
C CYS A 391 -28.42 16.87 -12.94
N ARG A 392 -29.46 17.45 -13.57
CA ARG A 392 -29.85 17.19 -14.97
C ARG A 392 -30.02 15.71 -15.33
N VAL A 393 -30.68 14.97 -14.45
CA VAL A 393 -30.95 13.53 -14.63
C VAL A 393 -31.91 13.30 -15.81
N ASN A 394 -31.64 12.29 -16.63
CA ASN A 394 -32.48 11.92 -17.78
C ASN A 394 -33.94 11.58 -17.37
N PRO A 395 -34.95 12.33 -17.86
CA PRO A 395 -36.36 12.10 -17.54
C PRO A 395 -37.03 10.99 -18.37
N PHE A 396 -36.32 10.43 -19.36
CA PHE A 396 -36.80 9.34 -20.23
C PHE A 396 -36.18 7.98 -19.86
N ALA A 397 -35.47 7.89 -18.73
CA ALA A 397 -34.97 6.60 -18.26
C ALA A 397 -36.15 5.67 -17.95
N GLU A 398 -36.13 4.44 -18.48
CA GLU A 398 -37.15 3.43 -18.20
C GLU A 398 -36.72 2.52 -17.04
N ASP A 399 -37.70 2.14 -16.23
CA ASP A 399 -37.60 1.09 -15.22
C ASP A 399 -37.78 -0.32 -15.82
N ARG A 400 -37.77 -1.35 -14.97
CA ARG A 400 -37.96 -2.76 -15.38
C ARG A 400 -39.32 -3.04 -16.04
N TRP A 401 -40.34 -2.24 -15.73
CA TRP A 401 -41.69 -2.37 -16.27
C TRP A 401 -41.93 -1.48 -17.50
N GLY A 402 -40.91 -0.77 -17.97
CA GLY A 402 -41.01 0.17 -19.09
C GLY A 402 -41.67 1.50 -18.73
N ASN A 403 -41.83 1.79 -17.43
CA ASN A 403 -42.37 3.07 -16.98
C ASN A 403 -41.25 4.12 -16.90
N THR A 404 -41.61 5.34 -17.27
CA THR A 404 -40.79 6.55 -17.06
C THR A 404 -41.18 7.22 -15.74
N PRO A 405 -40.32 8.12 -15.18
CA PRO A 405 -40.65 8.87 -13.97
C PRO A 405 -41.97 9.65 -14.09
N LEU A 406 -42.31 10.14 -15.29
CA LEU A 406 -43.57 10.83 -15.54
C LEU A 406 -44.77 9.88 -15.42
N GLN A 407 -44.67 8.66 -15.97
CA GLN A 407 -45.72 7.65 -15.87
C GLN A 407 -45.90 7.17 -14.43
N ASP A 408 -44.82 7.06 -13.65
CA ASP A 408 -44.91 6.78 -12.22
C ASP A 408 -45.65 7.90 -11.48
N ALA A 409 -45.32 9.18 -11.74
CA ALA A 409 -46.02 10.31 -11.14
C ALA A 409 -47.53 10.32 -11.48
N ILE A 410 -47.90 9.98 -12.73
CA ILE A 410 -49.30 9.87 -13.15
C ILE A 410 -50.00 8.72 -12.41
N ARG A 411 -49.36 7.55 -12.33
CA ARG A 411 -49.91 6.35 -11.70
C ARG A 411 -50.20 6.54 -10.21
N PHE A 412 -49.37 7.32 -9.52
CA PHE A 412 -49.55 7.64 -8.10
C PHE A 412 -50.30 8.98 -7.87
N GLU A 413 -50.91 9.54 -8.91
CA GLU A 413 -51.74 10.77 -8.87
C GLU A 413 -51.02 12.01 -8.30
N ARG A 414 -49.71 12.15 -8.60
CA ARG A 414 -48.85 13.26 -8.13
C ARG A 414 -48.87 14.45 -9.09
N HIS A 415 -49.99 15.16 -9.13
CA HIS A 415 -50.27 16.25 -10.08
C HIS A 415 -49.15 17.31 -10.18
N ASP A 416 -48.63 17.81 -9.05
CA ASP A 416 -47.58 18.85 -9.05
C ASP A 416 -46.26 18.37 -9.69
N VAL A 417 -45.93 17.10 -9.50
CA VAL A 417 -44.72 16.48 -10.08
C VAL A 417 -44.93 16.18 -11.57
N VAL A 418 -46.14 15.80 -11.97
CA VAL A 418 -46.49 15.58 -13.39
C VAL A 418 -46.26 16.85 -14.19
N THR A 419 -46.77 17.99 -13.73
CA THR A 419 -46.56 19.29 -14.42
C THR A 419 -45.07 19.60 -14.57
N LEU A 420 -44.31 19.47 -13.48
CA LEU A 420 -42.88 19.76 -13.46
C LEU A 420 -42.07 18.84 -14.39
N LEU A 421 -42.38 17.53 -14.41
CA LEU A 421 -41.71 16.56 -15.26
C LEU A 421 -42.08 16.71 -16.74
N SER A 422 -43.33 17.07 -17.07
CA SER A 422 -43.75 17.35 -18.44
C SER A 422 -43.01 18.56 -19.02
N GLU A 423 -42.92 19.66 -18.28
CA GLU A 423 -42.14 20.84 -18.67
C GLU A 423 -40.66 20.50 -18.87
N TYR A 424 -40.09 19.69 -17.95
CA TYR A 424 -38.70 19.28 -18.04
C TYR A 424 -38.43 18.34 -19.23
N GLN A 425 -39.35 17.43 -19.58
CA GLN A 425 -39.21 16.56 -20.75
C GLN A 425 -39.14 17.37 -22.05
N GLU A 426 -39.99 18.39 -22.21
CA GLU A 426 -39.93 19.29 -23.37
C GLU A 426 -38.60 20.06 -23.42
N ALA A 427 -38.15 20.59 -22.29
CA ALA A 427 -36.87 21.29 -22.19
C ALA A 427 -35.67 20.38 -22.48
N TYR A 428 -35.70 19.14 -21.99
CA TYR A 428 -34.65 18.15 -22.20
C TYR A 428 -34.58 17.67 -23.66
N GLN A 429 -35.72 17.51 -24.33
CA GLN A 429 -35.74 17.21 -25.78
C GLN A 429 -35.15 18.35 -26.62
N LYS A 430 -35.47 19.61 -26.28
CA LYS A 430 -34.86 20.78 -26.93
C LYS A 430 -33.35 20.83 -26.70
N TYR A 431 -32.89 20.49 -25.50
CA TYR A 431 -31.47 20.36 -25.19
C TYR A 431 -30.77 19.28 -26.02
N LEU A 432 -31.37 18.10 -26.17
CA LEU A 432 -30.82 16.99 -26.96
C LEU A 432 -30.74 17.30 -28.46
N ARG A 433 -31.65 18.13 -29.00
CA ARG A 433 -31.65 18.51 -30.41
C ARG A 433 -30.55 19.52 -30.78
N GLY A 434 -29.92 20.17 -29.80
CA GLY A 434 -28.93 21.23 -30.05
C GLY A 434 -29.53 22.44 -30.78
N PRO A 435 -28.76 23.54 -30.97
CA PRO A 435 -29.19 24.57 -31.91
C PRO A 435 -29.21 23.95 -33.31
N GLU A 436 -30.36 24.01 -33.99
CA GLU A 436 -30.43 23.75 -35.42
C GLU A 436 -29.33 24.56 -36.11
N SER A 437 -28.53 23.86 -36.89
CA SER A 437 -27.49 24.39 -37.73
C SER A 437 -27.95 25.65 -38.47
N SER A 438 -27.34 26.79 -38.14
CA SER A 438 -27.26 27.98 -38.99
C SER A 438 -26.42 27.72 -40.26
N GLU A 439 -26.58 26.54 -40.89
CA GLU A 439 -25.95 26.16 -42.15
C GLU A 439 -26.98 26.09 -43.30
N GLU A 440 -28.29 25.96 -43.01
CA GLU A 440 -29.32 25.94 -44.06
C GLU A 440 -29.83 27.32 -44.49
N GLN A 441 -29.60 28.38 -43.70
CA GLN A 441 -29.89 29.76 -44.15
C GLN A 441 -28.77 30.38 -44.99
N MET A 442 -27.56 29.81 -44.96
CA MET A 442 -26.40 30.33 -45.71
C MET A 442 -26.30 29.77 -47.14
N SER A 443 -27.13 28.79 -47.50
CA SER A 443 -27.14 28.17 -48.84
C SER A 443 -28.18 28.77 -49.79
N LEU A 444 -29.22 29.43 -49.27
CA LEU A 444 -30.26 30.09 -50.09
C LEU A 444 -29.87 31.53 -50.50
N GLU A 445 -29.19 32.30 -49.63
CA GLU A 445 -28.69 33.64 -50.01
C GLU A 445 -27.53 33.60 -51.01
N ASN A 446 -26.77 32.49 -51.09
CA ASN A 446 -25.66 32.34 -52.04
C ASN A 446 -26.08 31.84 -53.43
N LEU A 447 -27.34 31.38 -53.61
CA LEU A 447 -27.86 30.99 -54.92
C LEU A 447 -28.65 32.11 -55.62
N GLU A 448 -29.19 33.09 -54.89
CA GLU A 448 -29.84 34.27 -55.49
C GLU A 448 -28.86 35.34 -55.98
N SER A 449 -27.56 35.23 -55.65
CA SER A 449 -26.51 36.12 -56.16
C SER A 449 -25.79 35.61 -57.42
N MET A 450 -26.29 34.57 -58.07
CA MET A 450 -25.70 33.98 -59.29
C MET A 450 -26.72 33.77 -60.44
N VAL A 451 -27.62 34.75 -60.66
CA VAL A 451 -28.30 34.93 -61.95
C VAL A 451 -28.30 36.41 -62.34
#